data_AF-A0A2N5K7V0-F1
#
_entry.id   AF-A0A2N5K7V0-F1
#
_cell.length_a   1.000
_cell.length_b   1.000
_cell.length_c   1.000
_cell.angle_alpha   90.00
_cell.angle_beta   90.00
_cell.angle_gamma   90.00
#
_symmetry.space_group_name_H-M   'P 1'
#
loop_
_entity.id
_entity.type
_entity.pdbx_description
1 polymer ?
#
loop_
_entity_poly.entity_id
_entity_poly.type
_entity_poly.pdbx_seq_one_letter_code
_entity_poly.pdbx_strand_id
1 'polypeptide(L)'
;MFSDGAPAREVFLKFDARSAIGKVVSAKLRIYILDGAPQAGLTVHQTRDNVWSETETTYNSRPAMDASPLASFDGVANGQWLEVDVTSAIASGDLYSFGVRQLSDDGVYFAPREYRRTQQRPQLVIVTE
;
A
#
# COMPACT_ATOMS: atom_id res chain seq x y z
N MET A 1 9.44 -26.47 16.57
CA MET A 1 9.41 -25.03 16.26
C MET A 1 8.85 -24.93 14.85
N PHE A 2 7.53 -24.74 14.72
CA PHE A 2 6.90 -24.65 13.41
C PHE A 2 7.18 -23.24 12.89
N SER A 3 8.16 -23.13 12.00
CA SER A 3 8.23 -21.99 11.08
C SER A 3 7.10 -22.20 10.09
N ASP A 4 5.91 -21.72 10.43
CA ASP A 4 4.81 -21.70 9.50
C ASP A 4 5.15 -20.68 8.41
N GLY A 5 5.70 -21.21 7.32
CA GLY A 5 6.05 -20.46 6.11
C GLY A 5 4.82 -20.21 5.25
N ALA A 6 3.66 -19.90 5.85
CA ALA A 6 2.56 -19.30 5.11
C ALA A 6 3.12 -18.07 4.38
N PRO A 7 2.93 -17.96 3.05
CA PRO A 7 3.42 -16.79 2.34
C PRO A 7 2.73 -15.58 2.94
N ALA A 8 3.51 -14.68 3.55
CA ALA A 8 3.00 -13.40 4.01
C ALA A 8 2.19 -12.80 2.85
N ARG A 9 0.92 -12.50 3.10
CA ARG A 9 0.07 -11.92 2.08
C ARG A 9 0.57 -10.50 1.81
N GLU A 10 1.01 -10.29 0.59
CA GLU A 10 1.58 -9.03 0.13
C GLU A 10 0.67 -8.45 -0.96
N VAL A 11 0.26 -7.19 -0.79
CA VAL A 11 -0.53 -6.45 -1.77
C VAL A 11 0.31 -5.29 -2.26
N PHE A 12 0.41 -5.12 -3.57
CA PHE A 12 1.16 -4.03 -4.18
C PHE A 12 0.21 -3.08 -4.90
N LEU A 13 0.46 -1.79 -4.76
CA LEU A 13 -0.35 -0.71 -5.33
C LEU A 13 0.58 0.27 -6.05
N LYS A 14 0.29 0.55 -7.32
CA LYS A 14 1.04 1.53 -8.12
C LYS A 14 0.19 2.76 -8.39
N PHE A 15 0.73 3.93 -8.11
CA PHE A 15 0.10 5.22 -8.34
C PHE A 15 0.91 6.04 -9.33
N ASP A 16 0.19 6.70 -10.24
CA ASP A 16 0.79 7.64 -11.18
C ASP A 16 0.66 9.04 -10.58
N ALA A 17 1.78 9.58 -10.08
CA ALA A 17 1.85 10.94 -9.55
C ALA A 17 2.52 11.89 -10.54
N ARG A 18 2.68 11.51 -11.82
CA ARG A 18 3.32 12.36 -12.84
C ARG A 18 2.52 13.61 -13.14
N SER A 19 1.21 13.61 -12.85
CA SER A 19 0.35 14.78 -12.96
C SER A 19 0.50 15.78 -11.81
N ALA A 20 1.18 15.42 -10.72
CA ALA A 20 1.48 16.35 -9.64
C ALA A 20 2.62 17.27 -10.08
N ILE A 21 2.36 18.59 -10.11
CA ILE A 21 3.32 19.62 -10.51
C ILE A 21 3.57 20.53 -9.31
N GLY A 22 4.82 20.94 -9.11
CA GLY A 22 5.22 21.78 -7.98
C GLY A 22 5.81 20.97 -6.83
N LYS A 23 6.17 21.64 -5.74
CA LYS A 23 6.76 20.99 -4.57
C LYS A 23 5.68 20.29 -3.76
N VAL A 24 5.86 19.00 -3.49
CA VAL A 24 4.95 18.23 -2.62
C VAL A 24 5.09 18.74 -1.17
N VAL A 25 3.97 19.16 -0.57
CA VAL A 25 3.90 19.57 0.84
C VAL A 25 3.20 18.55 1.71
N SER A 26 2.35 17.71 1.13
CA SER A 26 1.74 16.58 1.81
C SER A 26 1.41 15.49 0.80
N ALA A 27 1.68 14.24 1.16
CA ALA A 27 1.16 13.09 0.43
C ALA A 27 0.63 12.04 1.40
N LYS A 28 -0.59 11.59 1.16
CA LYS A 28 -1.28 10.58 1.98
C LYS A 28 -1.74 9.42 1.12
N LEU A 29 -1.25 8.23 1.43
CA LEU A 29 -1.76 6.98 0.90
C LEU A 29 -2.98 6.55 1.71
N ARG A 30 -4.10 6.30 1.03
CA ARG A 30 -5.36 5.88 1.63
C ARG A 30 -5.79 4.54 1.05
N ILE A 31 -5.97 3.54 1.91
CA ILE A 31 -6.39 2.20 1.51
C ILE A 31 -7.66 1.84 2.28
N TYR A 32 -8.71 1.44 1.58
CA TYR A 32 -9.97 1.08 2.23
C TYR A 32 -9.96 -0.40 2.65
N ILE A 33 -10.32 -0.65 3.90
CA ILE A 33 -10.46 -1.99 4.46
C ILE A 33 -11.87 -2.51 4.18
N LEU A 34 -11.99 -3.53 3.32
CA LEU A 34 -13.26 -4.21 3.06
C LEU A 34 -13.62 -5.15 4.20
N ASP A 35 -12.64 -5.90 4.66
CA ASP A 35 -12.76 -6.81 5.78
C ASP A 35 -11.47 -6.73 6.60
N GLY A 36 -11.62 -6.34 7.85
CA GLY A 36 -10.56 -6.03 8.79
C GLY A 36 -10.37 -7.15 9.78
N ALA A 37 -9.19 -7.18 10.38
CA ALA A 37 -8.85 -8.11 11.44
C ALA A 37 -8.32 -7.30 12.63
N PRO A 38 -9.04 -7.28 13.76
CA PRO A 38 -8.70 -6.44 14.93
C PRO A 38 -7.37 -6.78 15.60
N GLN A 39 -6.78 -7.92 15.27
CA GLN A 39 -5.50 -8.41 15.83
C GLN A 39 -4.45 -8.65 14.74
N ALA A 40 -4.75 -8.32 13.49
CA ALA A 40 -3.79 -8.52 12.39
C ALA A 40 -2.75 -7.42 12.35
N GLY A 41 -1.47 -7.82 12.44
CA GLY A 41 -0.36 -6.94 12.17
C GLY A 41 -0.28 -6.61 10.69
N LEU A 42 -0.23 -5.33 10.34
CA LEU A 42 -0.03 -4.85 8.98
C LEU A 42 1.13 -3.87 8.93
N THR A 43 1.94 -3.96 7.88
CA THR A 43 2.98 -2.97 7.61
C THR A 43 2.86 -2.46 6.19
N VAL A 44 3.00 -1.15 6.02
CA VAL A 44 3.02 -0.49 4.71
C VAL A 44 4.45 -0.06 4.43
N HIS A 45 4.92 -0.38 3.23
CA HIS A 45 6.28 -0.13 2.77
C HIS A 45 6.24 0.60 1.44
N GLN A 46 7.24 1.44 1.19
CA GLN A 46 7.53 1.88 -0.16
C GLN A 46 8.21 0.73 -0.92
N THR A 47 8.02 0.66 -2.23
CA THR A 47 8.81 -0.26 -3.06
C THR A 47 9.82 0.52 -3.89
N ARG A 48 11.04 -0.01 -4.01
CA ARG A 48 12.14 0.68 -4.70
C ARG A 48 12.00 0.74 -6.21
N ASP A 49 11.26 -0.19 -6.79
CA ASP A 49 11.11 -0.30 -8.23
C ASP A 49 9.68 0.01 -8.67
N ASN A 50 9.58 0.84 -9.71
CA ASN A 50 8.33 1.12 -10.42
C ASN A 50 8.30 0.47 -11.81
N VAL A 51 9.31 -0.35 -12.14
CA VAL A 51 9.47 -1.01 -13.44
C VAL A 51 8.55 -2.24 -13.57
N TRP A 52 7.98 -2.70 -12.45
CA TRP A 52 7.03 -3.81 -12.45
C TRP A 52 5.69 -3.42 -13.12
N SER A 53 5.13 -4.38 -13.84
CA SER A 53 3.82 -4.27 -14.47
C SER A 53 2.77 -4.92 -13.56
N GLU A 54 1.70 -4.18 -13.25
CA GLU A 54 0.57 -4.70 -12.44
C GLU A 54 -0.04 -5.97 -13.05
N THR A 55 0.08 -6.18 -14.37
CA THR A 55 -0.49 -7.32 -15.08
C THR A 55 0.44 -8.54 -15.19
N GLU A 56 1.75 -8.38 -14.96
CA GLU A 56 2.76 -9.45 -15.14
C GLU A 56 3.49 -9.79 -13.84
N THR A 57 3.01 -9.27 -12.71
CA THR A 57 3.63 -9.50 -11.41
C THR A 57 3.29 -10.88 -10.89
N THR A 58 4.30 -11.75 -10.92
CA THR A 58 4.31 -13.04 -10.25
C THR A 58 4.99 -12.88 -8.89
N TYR A 59 4.86 -13.88 -8.01
CA TYR A 59 5.62 -13.90 -6.75
C TYR A 59 7.12 -13.60 -6.97
N ASN A 60 7.71 -14.10 -8.06
CA ASN A 60 9.14 -13.91 -8.34
C ASN A 60 9.50 -12.54 -8.94
N SER A 61 8.56 -11.85 -9.58
CA SER A 61 8.78 -10.55 -10.23
C SER A 61 8.22 -9.37 -9.44
N ARG A 62 7.78 -9.61 -8.20
CA ARG A 62 7.25 -8.56 -7.33
C ARG A 62 8.34 -7.56 -6.93
N PRO A 63 8.01 -6.27 -6.87
CA PRO A 63 8.97 -5.25 -6.49
C PRO A 63 9.43 -5.46 -5.04
N ALA A 64 10.71 -5.20 -4.79
CA ALA A 64 11.25 -5.26 -3.44
C ALA A 64 10.65 -4.11 -2.60
N MET A 65 10.05 -4.47 -1.47
CA MET A 65 9.68 -3.50 -0.43
C MET A 65 10.93 -3.03 0.31
N ASP A 66 10.93 -1.76 0.72
CA ASP A 66 11.94 -1.26 1.64
C ASP A 66 11.95 -2.04 2.96
N ALA A 67 13.12 -2.09 3.60
CA ALA A 67 13.28 -2.80 4.87
C ALA A 67 12.56 -2.10 6.04
N SER A 68 12.42 -0.77 5.97
CA SER A 68 11.72 0.04 6.96
C SER A 68 10.27 0.27 6.52
N PRO A 69 9.27 -0.07 7.35
CA PRO A 69 7.90 0.32 7.07
C PRO A 69 7.74 1.84 7.13
N LEU A 70 6.88 2.36 6.25
CA LEU A 70 6.34 3.72 6.33
C LEU A 70 5.32 3.84 7.47
N ALA A 71 4.57 2.76 7.72
CA ALA A 71 3.64 2.66 8.84
C ALA A 71 3.42 1.21 9.26
N SER A 72 3.04 1.03 10.52
CA SER A 72 2.67 -0.25 11.12
C SER A 72 1.33 -0.10 11.83
N PHE A 73 0.50 -1.14 11.78
CA PHE A 73 -0.82 -1.20 12.39
C PHE A 73 -0.98 -2.54 13.13
N ASP A 74 -1.47 -2.49 14.35
CA ASP A 74 -1.73 -3.65 15.20
C ASP A 74 -3.23 -3.95 15.26
N GLY A 75 -3.82 -4.13 14.08
CA GLY A 75 -5.25 -4.35 13.88
C GLY A 75 -5.93 -3.27 13.06
N VAL A 76 -6.94 -3.68 12.29
CA VAL A 76 -7.77 -2.78 11.48
C VAL A 76 -9.23 -3.20 11.52
N ALA A 77 -10.14 -2.22 11.47
CA ALA A 77 -11.57 -2.47 11.48
C ALA A 77 -12.19 -2.47 10.07
N ASN A 78 -13.30 -3.19 9.91
CA ASN A 78 -14.08 -3.21 8.68
C ASN A 78 -14.58 -1.81 8.34
N GLY A 79 -14.40 -1.40 7.09
CA GLY A 79 -14.88 -0.12 6.58
C GLY A 79 -14.03 1.09 7.00
N GLN A 80 -12.87 0.86 7.61
CA GLN A 80 -11.91 1.91 7.96
C GLN A 80 -11.03 2.29 6.77
N TRP A 81 -10.56 3.55 6.75
CA TRP A 81 -9.45 3.98 5.90
C TRP A 81 -8.13 3.82 6.63
N LEU A 82 -7.21 3.10 6.02
CA LEU A 82 -5.81 3.08 6.41
C LEU A 82 -5.12 4.27 5.74
N GLU A 83 -4.72 5.24 6.54
CA GLU A 83 -4.08 6.47 6.07
C GLU A 83 -2.60 6.47 6.50
N VAL A 84 -1.71 6.57 5.52
CA VAL A 84 -0.26 6.58 5.74
C VAL A 84 0.30 7.87 5.17
N ASP A 85 1.04 8.61 6.00
CA ASP A 85 1.82 9.76 5.53
C ASP A 85 3.02 9.25 4.74
N VAL A 86 3.04 9.62 3.46
CA VAL A 86 4.08 9.23 2.50
C VAL A 86 4.76 10.47 1.92
N THR A 87 4.62 11.61 2.59
CA THR A 87 5.16 12.90 2.11
C THR A 87 6.68 12.84 1.90
N SER A 88 7.42 12.19 2.80
CA SER A 88 8.88 12.03 2.69
C SER A 88 9.31 11.02 1.62
N ALA A 89 8.39 10.12 1.23
CA ALA A 89 8.61 9.04 0.27
C ALA A 89 8.36 9.47 -1.19
N ILE A 90 7.74 10.64 -1.40
CA ILE A 90 7.20 11.07 -2.69
C ILE A 90 7.75 12.43 -3.12
N ALA A 91 8.22 12.50 -4.35
CA ALA A 91 8.45 13.71 -5.12
C ALA A 91 7.39 13.88 -6.24
N SER A 92 7.21 15.10 -6.75
CA SER A 92 6.34 15.32 -7.91
C SER A 92 6.90 14.71 -9.18
N GLY A 93 6.04 14.36 -10.13
CA GLY A 93 6.47 13.99 -11.48
C GLY A 93 6.90 12.54 -11.69
N ASP A 94 6.64 11.61 -10.74
CA ASP A 94 7.06 10.20 -10.87
C ASP A 94 5.93 9.19 -10.57
N LEU A 95 6.19 7.91 -10.81
CA LEU A 95 5.39 6.78 -10.36
C LEU A 95 5.79 6.41 -8.94
N TYR A 96 4.81 5.98 -8.14
CA TYR A 96 5.07 5.48 -6.79
C TYR A 96 4.37 4.17 -6.57
N SER A 97 5.09 3.23 -5.99
CA SER A 97 4.59 1.91 -5.69
C SER A 97 4.73 1.63 -4.19
N PHE A 98 3.68 1.06 -3.61
CA PHE A 98 3.59 0.75 -2.19
C PHE A 98 3.21 -0.71 -2.02
N GLY A 99 3.80 -1.35 -1.01
CA GLY A 99 3.49 -2.70 -0.59
C GLY A 99 2.81 -2.69 0.78
N VAL A 100 1.75 -3.48 0.94
CA VAL A 100 1.15 -3.80 2.23
C VAL A 100 1.50 -5.26 2.53
N ARG A 101 2.18 -5.51 3.65
CA ARG A 101 2.52 -6.85 4.12
C ARG A 101 1.72 -7.18 5.36
N GLN A 102 0.99 -8.29 5.31
CA GLN A 102 0.29 -8.87 6.45
C GLN A 102 1.27 -9.73 7.26
N LEU A 103 1.30 -9.51 8.57
CA LEU A 103 2.17 -10.22 9.51
C LEU A 103 1.46 -11.39 10.22
N SER A 104 0.15 -11.51 10.04
CA SER A 104 -0.70 -12.55 10.62
C SER A 104 -1.42 -13.36 9.54
N ASP A 105 -1.84 -14.59 9.87
CA ASP A 105 -2.70 -15.42 9.03
C ASP A 105 -4.14 -14.90 8.92
N ASP A 106 -4.56 -14.04 9.85
CA ASP A 106 -5.84 -13.33 9.76
C ASP A 106 -5.85 -12.40 8.54
N GLY A 107 -6.63 -12.79 7.55
CA GLY A 107 -6.68 -12.13 6.25
C GLY A 107 -7.47 -10.82 6.30
N VAL A 108 -6.77 -9.70 6.29
CA VAL A 108 -7.35 -8.39 5.95
C VAL A 108 -7.55 -8.30 4.44
N TYR A 109 -8.74 -7.90 4.01
CA TYR A 109 -9.08 -7.67 2.61
C TYR A 109 -9.19 -6.19 2.33
N PHE A 110 -8.44 -5.75 1.32
CA PHE A 110 -8.40 -4.35 0.87
C PHE A 110 -9.26 -4.19 -0.37
N ALA A 111 -9.81 -2.99 -0.56
CA ALA A 111 -10.47 -2.67 -1.82
C ALA A 111 -9.43 -2.60 -2.96
N PRO A 112 -9.57 -3.38 -4.03
CA PRO A 112 -8.66 -3.30 -5.16
C PRO A 112 -8.87 -2.00 -5.96
N ARG A 113 -7.91 -1.65 -6.82
CA ARG A 113 -8.02 -0.49 -7.71
C ARG A 113 -9.21 -0.57 -8.66
N GLU A 114 -9.63 -1.78 -9.03
CA GLU A 114 -10.77 -2.04 -9.91
C GLU A 114 -12.10 -2.16 -9.15
N TYR A 115 -12.11 -1.90 -7.84
CA TYR A 115 -13.30 -2.11 -7.03
C TYR A 115 -14.51 -1.33 -7.56
N ARG A 116 -15.69 -1.95 -7.50
CA ARG A 116 -16.94 -1.42 -8.07
C ARG A 116 -17.35 -0.06 -7.49
N ARG A 117 -17.02 0.21 -6.22
CA ARG A 117 -17.26 1.50 -5.57
C ARG A 117 -16.01 2.36 -5.70
N THR A 118 -16.04 3.30 -6.64
CA THR A 118 -14.89 4.18 -6.96
C THR A 118 -14.38 4.97 -5.76
N GLN A 119 -15.28 5.37 -4.87
CA GLN A 119 -14.96 6.10 -3.63
C GLN A 119 -14.15 5.27 -2.63
N GLN A 120 -14.22 3.94 -2.70
CA GLN A 120 -13.52 3.02 -1.79
C GLN A 120 -12.23 2.47 -2.41
N ARG A 121 -11.87 2.89 -3.63
CA ARG A 121 -10.61 2.49 -4.25
C ARG A 121 -9.42 3.09 -3.49
N PRO A 122 -8.25 2.45 -3.50
CA PRO A 122 -7.03 3.04 -2.96
C PRO A 122 -6.73 4.38 -3.64
N GLN A 123 -6.27 5.35 -2.86
CA GLN A 123 -6.01 6.71 -3.31
C GLN A 123 -4.64 7.17 -2.83
N LEU A 124 -3.94 7.90 -3.69
CA LEU A 124 -2.79 8.70 -3.31
C LEU A 124 -3.20 10.16 -3.41
N VAL A 125 -3.33 10.83 -2.27
CA VAL A 125 -3.73 12.23 -2.19
C VAL A 125 -2.47 13.06 -2.04
N ILE A 126 -2.16 13.89 -3.04
CA ILE A 126 -0.98 14.75 -3.07
C ILE A 126 -1.43 16.21 -3.01
N VAL A 127 -0.77 16.98 -2.15
CA VAL A 127 -0.91 18.43 -2.04
C VAL A 127 0.43 19.05 -2.41
N THR A 128 0.40 20.01 -3.32
CA THR A 128 1.56 20.76 -3.79
C THR A 128 1.44 22.25 -3.44
N GLU A 129 2.56 22.97 -3.37
CA GLU A 129 2.59 24.45 -3.28
C GLU A 129 2.06 25.13 -4.55
#